data_AF-A0A1E3LT11-F1
#
_entry.id   AF-A0A1E3LT11-F1
#
_cell.length_a   1.000
_cell.length_b   1.000
_cell.length_c   1.000
_cell.angle_alpha   90.00
_cell.angle_beta   90.00
_cell.angle_gamma   90.00
#
_symmetry.space_group_name_H-M   'P 1'
#
loop_
_entity.id
_entity.type
_entity.pdbx_description
1 polymer ?
#
loop_
_entity_poly.entity_id
_entity_poly.type
_entity_poly.pdbx_seq_one_letter_code
_entity_poly.pdbx_strand_id
1 'polypeptide(L)'
;MRFSLASADHRDRRPPVQGGFGGEMDALTGRLLGDLVSAIGTAAFPGCLLDALSFLADVELCSVFARHNGQRIELIFSHGELPARPGFAQQASLAYLRTYWQSDRQLAQLSRTLPGTPVVVRRRASDIADPAYRTACYDQAGVVGRVSILSPGRPCFIINGYRSAGRAPFSADDVTQLERCAPVLLAALRQHLWVTLTMDCPRDETTLAARLVALDYGLSMREAEVVAALMMDETQADIAAAKQLSVSTVVTYRRRAYQKLGVTSQRDLKVLRQRLVSGPGERDSTCN
;
A
#
# COMPACT_ATOMS: atom_id res chain seq x y z
N MET A 1 -51.14 68.53 -35.03
CA MET A 1 -51.03 68.48 -33.56
C MET A 1 -50.21 67.26 -33.16
N ARG A 2 -49.08 67.49 -32.49
CA ARG A 2 -48.35 66.63 -31.52
C ARG A 2 -47.71 65.28 -31.91
N PHE A 3 -46.39 65.28 -31.72
CA PHE A 3 -45.40 64.24 -31.38
C PHE A 3 -45.87 63.06 -30.50
N SER A 4 -45.17 61.91 -30.58
CA SER A 4 -44.42 61.24 -29.47
C SER A 4 -44.02 59.79 -29.86
N LEU A 5 -42.74 59.51 -30.15
CA LEU A 5 -41.72 58.81 -29.34
C LEU A 5 -41.74 57.27 -29.36
N ALA A 6 -40.52 56.74 -29.43
CA ALA A 6 -40.11 55.35 -29.55
C ALA A 6 -40.38 54.50 -28.29
N SER A 7 -40.39 53.17 -28.46
CA SER A 7 -39.77 52.30 -27.47
C SER A 7 -39.24 51.02 -28.12
N ALA A 8 -37.94 50.81 -27.95
CA ALA A 8 -37.24 49.58 -28.29
C ALA A 8 -37.62 48.51 -27.27
N ASP A 9 -38.03 47.32 -27.74
CA ASP A 9 -38.16 46.17 -26.87
C ASP A 9 -36.83 45.40 -26.84
N HIS A 10 -36.14 45.56 -25.72
CA HIS A 10 -34.92 44.85 -25.38
C HIS A 10 -35.27 43.94 -24.21
N ARG A 11 -35.01 42.64 -24.40
CA ARG A 11 -34.72 41.58 -23.41
C ARG A 11 -35.69 40.41 -23.49
N ASP A 12 -35.26 39.37 -24.19
CA ASP A 12 -35.21 38.05 -23.54
C ASP A 12 -34.07 37.20 -24.13
N ARG A 13 -32.84 37.51 -23.72
CA ARG A 13 -31.70 36.59 -23.86
C ARG A 13 -31.49 35.95 -22.50
N ARG A 14 -32.00 34.74 -22.33
CA ARG A 14 -31.55 33.86 -21.24
C ARG A 14 -30.03 33.67 -21.36
N PRO A 15 -29.25 33.84 -20.28
CA PRO A 15 -27.83 33.56 -20.33
C PRO A 15 -27.62 32.04 -20.45
N PRO A 16 -26.51 31.59 -21.06
CA PRO A 16 -26.17 30.18 -21.10
C PRO A 16 -25.82 29.71 -19.68
N VAL A 17 -26.39 28.57 -19.28
CA VAL A 17 -26.01 27.87 -18.05
C VAL A 17 -24.55 27.43 -18.20
N GLN A 18 -23.67 28.09 -17.45
CA GLN A 18 -22.23 27.85 -17.46
C GLN A 18 -21.92 26.45 -16.90
N GLY A 19 -21.12 25.67 -17.64
CA GLY A 19 -20.55 24.38 -17.21
C GLY A 19 -19.45 24.50 -16.14
N GLY A 20 -19.71 25.20 -15.04
CA GLY A 20 -18.71 25.50 -13.99
C GLY A 20 -18.39 24.34 -13.06
N PHE A 21 -19.40 23.52 -12.70
CA PHE A 21 -19.23 22.45 -11.70
C PHE A 21 -18.32 21.30 -12.16
N GLY A 22 -18.34 20.94 -13.44
CA GLY A 22 -17.47 19.87 -13.97
C GLY A 22 -16.00 20.27 -13.98
N GLY A 23 -15.70 21.49 -14.43
CA GLY A 23 -14.32 21.98 -14.50
C GLY A 23 -13.65 22.18 -13.14
N GLU A 24 -14.41 22.61 -12.12
CA GLU A 24 -13.89 22.74 -10.75
C GLU A 24 -13.64 21.38 -10.08
N MET A 25 -14.53 20.40 -10.31
CA MET A 25 -14.39 19.02 -9.83
C MET A 25 -13.16 18.34 -10.44
N ASP A 26 -12.95 18.53 -11.75
CA ASP A 26 -11.79 17.98 -12.46
C ASP A 26 -10.49 18.64 -11.99
N ALA A 27 -10.49 19.95 -11.76
CA ALA A 27 -9.33 20.68 -11.23
C ALA A 27 -8.96 20.24 -9.81
N LEU A 28 -9.96 20.01 -8.95
CA LEU A 28 -9.72 19.52 -7.59
C LEU A 28 -9.25 18.05 -7.58
N THR A 29 -9.82 17.22 -8.44
CA THR A 29 -9.34 15.84 -8.67
C THR A 29 -7.87 15.85 -9.10
N GLY A 30 -7.51 16.72 -10.05
CA GLY A 30 -6.14 16.88 -10.52
C GLY A 30 -5.17 17.31 -9.42
N ARG A 31 -5.59 18.23 -8.53
CA ARG A 31 -4.76 18.64 -7.38
C ARG A 31 -4.52 17.49 -6.40
N LEU A 32 -5.57 16.80 -5.96
CA LEU A 32 -5.45 15.70 -4.98
C LEU A 32 -4.60 14.54 -5.52
N LEU A 33 -4.73 14.22 -6.81
CA LEU A 33 -3.88 13.23 -7.45
C LEU A 33 -2.43 13.73 -7.58
N GLY A 34 -2.22 15.02 -7.82
CA GLY A 34 -0.90 15.66 -7.81
C GLY A 34 -0.23 15.61 -6.43
N ASP A 35 -0.99 15.86 -5.37
CA ASP A 35 -0.52 15.76 -3.98
C ASP A 35 -0.15 14.31 -3.63
N LEU A 36 -0.98 13.35 -4.02
CA LEU A 36 -0.67 11.91 -3.87
C LEU A 36 0.62 11.51 -4.56
N VAL A 37 0.84 11.98 -5.79
CA VAL A 37 2.08 11.73 -6.53
C VAL A 37 3.28 12.40 -5.85
N SER A 38 3.10 13.61 -5.34
CA SER A 38 4.16 14.35 -4.61
C SER A 38 4.53 13.68 -3.29
N ALA A 39 3.60 12.97 -2.66
CA ALA A 39 3.81 12.26 -1.40
C ALA A 39 4.52 10.90 -1.56
N ILE A 40 4.75 10.44 -2.80
CA ILE A 40 5.42 9.16 -3.07
C ILE A 40 6.75 9.06 -2.33
N GLY A 41 6.91 7.96 -1.58
CA GLY A 41 8.12 7.67 -0.80
C GLY A 41 8.21 8.38 0.54
N THR A 42 7.23 9.21 0.88
CA THR A 42 7.16 9.93 2.16
C THR A 42 6.17 9.28 3.13
N ALA A 43 6.26 9.62 4.41
CA ALA A 43 5.30 9.19 5.43
C ALA A 43 3.88 9.79 5.24
N ALA A 44 3.74 10.83 4.41
CA ALA A 44 2.45 11.47 4.13
C ALA A 44 1.58 10.68 3.13
N PHE A 45 2.17 9.72 2.40
CA PHE A 45 1.48 8.99 1.33
C PHE A 45 0.14 8.35 1.75
N PRO A 46 0.02 7.65 2.90
CA PRO A 46 -1.26 7.07 3.31
C PRO A 46 -2.35 8.12 3.54
N GLY A 47 -1.98 9.30 4.03
CA GLY A 47 -2.88 10.45 4.24
C GLY A 47 -3.37 10.99 2.90
N CYS A 48 -2.47 11.32 1.98
CA CYS A 48 -2.84 11.82 0.66
C CYS A 48 -3.67 10.79 -0.14
N LEU A 49 -3.43 9.49 0.05
CA LEU A 49 -4.26 8.45 -0.55
C LEU A 49 -5.68 8.48 0.03
N LEU A 50 -5.82 8.62 1.34
CA LEU A 50 -7.12 8.77 1.98
C LEU A 50 -7.83 10.03 1.51
N ASP A 51 -7.15 11.17 1.40
CA ASP A 51 -7.74 12.43 0.92
C ASP A 51 -8.30 12.29 -0.50
N ALA A 52 -7.56 11.63 -1.40
CA ALA A 52 -8.04 11.33 -2.75
C ALA A 52 -9.27 10.41 -2.72
N LEU A 53 -9.26 9.34 -1.91
CA LEU A 53 -10.41 8.43 -1.78
C LEU A 53 -11.63 9.10 -1.14
N SER A 54 -11.40 9.99 -0.17
CA SER A 54 -12.42 10.79 0.50
C SER A 54 -13.12 11.70 -0.49
N PHE A 55 -12.35 12.40 -1.33
CA PHE A 55 -12.94 13.25 -2.37
C PHE A 55 -13.69 12.46 -3.45
N LEU A 56 -13.17 11.32 -3.89
CA LEU A 56 -13.75 10.54 -4.99
C LEU A 56 -15.00 9.74 -4.59
N ALA A 57 -15.06 9.26 -3.35
CA ALA A 57 -16.10 8.31 -2.92
C ALA A 57 -16.50 8.45 -1.45
N ASP A 58 -16.15 9.55 -0.79
CA ASP A 58 -16.56 9.85 0.59
C ASP A 58 -16.10 8.78 1.60
N VAL A 59 -14.86 8.33 1.40
CA VAL A 59 -14.14 7.36 2.23
C VAL A 59 -13.57 8.04 3.47
N GLU A 60 -13.72 7.38 4.63
CA GLU A 60 -13.25 7.91 5.93
C GLU A 60 -12.05 7.14 6.48
N LEU A 61 -11.91 5.86 6.10
CA LEU A 61 -10.79 5.01 6.46
C LEU A 61 -10.29 4.28 5.22
N CYS A 62 -9.00 3.98 5.15
CA CYS A 62 -8.46 3.13 4.10
C CYS A 62 -7.49 2.07 4.63
N SER A 63 -7.33 1.00 3.87
CA SER A 63 -6.30 -0.01 4.10
C SER A 63 -5.75 -0.51 2.77
N VAL A 64 -4.47 -0.87 2.75
CA VAL A 64 -3.81 -1.42 1.58
C VAL A 64 -3.23 -2.78 1.91
N PHE A 65 -3.60 -3.79 1.14
CA PHE A 65 -3.04 -5.13 1.24
C PHE A 65 -2.28 -5.52 -0.03
N ALA A 66 -1.25 -6.34 0.13
CA ALA A 66 -0.63 -7.06 -0.97
C ALA A 66 -0.95 -8.55 -0.84
N ARG A 67 -1.35 -9.18 -1.95
CA ARG A 67 -1.53 -10.62 -2.02
C ARG A 67 -0.53 -11.26 -2.97
N HIS A 68 0.26 -12.19 -2.45
CA HIS A 68 1.30 -12.91 -3.18
C HIS A 68 0.83 -14.29 -3.68
N ASN A 69 1.67 -14.95 -4.48
CA ASN A 69 1.40 -16.31 -4.95
C ASN A 69 1.39 -17.27 -3.75
N GLY A 70 0.29 -18.00 -3.55
CA GLY A 70 0.20 -19.01 -2.49
C GLY A 70 -0.38 -18.50 -1.17
N GLN A 71 -1.48 -17.73 -1.22
CA GLN A 71 -2.30 -17.37 -0.05
C GLN A 71 -1.72 -16.37 0.96
N ARG A 72 -0.44 -15.99 0.86
CA ARG A 72 0.11 -14.94 1.71
C ARG A 72 -0.51 -13.57 1.37
N ILE A 73 -1.16 -12.97 2.35
CA ILE A 73 -1.62 -11.59 2.35
C ILE A 73 -0.77 -10.79 3.34
N GLU A 74 -0.52 -9.53 3.03
CA GLU A 74 0.26 -8.62 3.86
C GLU A 74 -0.49 -7.29 3.97
N LEU A 75 -0.54 -6.73 5.18
CA LEU A 75 -0.99 -5.36 5.39
C LEU A 75 0.18 -4.42 5.14
N ILE A 76 0.03 -3.56 4.13
CA ILE A 76 1.03 -2.56 3.76
C ILE A 76 0.89 -1.35 4.67
N PHE A 77 -0.32 -0.79 4.75
CA PHE A 77 -0.69 0.23 5.73
C PHE A 77 -2.21 0.32 5.89
N SER A 78 -2.63 1.02 6.94
CA SER A 78 -4.01 1.46 7.18
C SER A 78 -3.99 2.91 7.62
N HIS A 79 -4.99 3.70 7.23
CA HIS A 79 -5.06 5.12 7.55
C HIS A 79 -6.50 5.59 7.78
N GLY A 80 -6.64 6.71 8.48
CA GLY A 80 -7.91 7.31 8.87
C GLY A 80 -8.24 7.07 10.34
N GLU A 81 -9.01 8.00 10.90
CA GLU A 81 -9.41 8.01 12.31
C GLU A 81 -10.92 8.21 12.43
N LEU A 82 -11.52 7.51 13.39
CA LEU A 82 -12.91 7.72 13.78
C LEU A 82 -12.91 8.26 15.22
N PRO A 83 -13.49 9.45 15.49
CA PRO A 83 -13.47 10.04 16.82
C PRO A 83 -14.01 9.12 17.92
N ALA A 84 -15.04 8.34 17.61
CA ALA A 84 -15.63 7.40 18.55
C ALA A 84 -14.76 6.15 18.80
N ARG A 85 -13.83 5.81 17.88
CA ARG A 85 -12.94 4.64 17.96
C ARG A 85 -11.55 4.93 17.37
N PRO A 86 -10.67 5.59 18.14
CA PRO A 86 -9.30 5.86 17.72
C PRO A 86 -8.53 4.57 17.39
N GLY A 87 -7.73 4.59 16.32
CA GLY A 87 -6.91 3.45 15.89
C GLY A 87 -7.69 2.27 15.28
N PHE A 88 -9.01 2.42 15.06
CA PHE A 88 -9.84 1.35 14.53
C PHE A 88 -9.36 0.83 13.17
N ALA A 89 -8.91 1.72 12.28
CA ALA A 89 -8.45 1.33 10.94
C ALA A 89 -7.32 0.28 11.01
N GLN A 90 -6.36 0.46 11.92
CA GLN A 90 -5.25 -0.46 12.12
C GLN A 90 -5.71 -1.76 12.81
N GLN A 91 -6.50 -1.64 13.88
CA GLN A 91 -7.00 -2.80 14.62
C GLN A 91 -7.84 -3.73 13.74
N ALA A 92 -8.79 -3.16 12.98
CA ALA A 92 -9.64 -3.89 12.05
C ALA A 92 -8.84 -4.52 10.91
N SER A 93 -7.84 -3.81 10.37
CA SER A 93 -6.98 -4.32 9.29
C SER A 93 -6.12 -5.49 9.75
N LEU A 94 -5.58 -5.43 10.97
CA LEU A 94 -4.80 -6.54 11.57
C LEU A 94 -5.69 -7.74 11.90
N ALA A 95 -6.89 -7.52 12.43
CA ALA A 95 -7.85 -8.59 12.67
C ALA A 95 -8.25 -9.29 11.36
N TYR A 96 -8.50 -8.51 10.29
CA TYR A 96 -8.75 -9.03 8.96
C TYR A 96 -7.58 -9.89 8.45
N LEU A 97 -6.36 -9.36 8.52
CA LEU A 97 -5.14 -10.02 8.08
C LEU A 97 -4.92 -11.37 8.78
N ARG A 98 -5.13 -11.42 10.10
CA ARG A 98 -4.85 -12.61 10.91
C ARG A 98 -5.90 -13.70 10.76
N THR A 99 -7.17 -13.32 10.65
CA THR A 99 -8.27 -14.28 10.87
C THR A 99 -9.26 -14.36 9.72
N TYR A 100 -9.60 -13.22 9.07
CA TYR A 100 -10.82 -13.15 8.26
C TYR A 100 -10.61 -13.04 6.75
N TRP A 101 -9.38 -12.85 6.28
CA TRP A 101 -9.10 -12.69 4.86
C TRP A 101 -9.54 -13.91 4.01
N GLN A 102 -9.55 -15.11 4.60
CA GLN A 102 -10.05 -16.33 3.96
C GLN A 102 -11.58 -16.38 3.86
N SER A 103 -12.28 -15.76 4.82
CA SER A 103 -13.75 -15.65 4.82
C SER A 103 -14.26 -14.68 3.75
N ASP A 104 -13.42 -13.77 3.25
CA ASP A 104 -13.77 -12.82 2.18
C ASP A 104 -13.73 -13.45 0.79
N ARG A 105 -14.76 -14.25 0.48
CA ARG A 105 -14.86 -15.00 -0.78
C ARG A 105 -14.79 -14.14 -2.05
N GLN A 106 -15.40 -12.94 -2.04
CA GLN A 106 -15.42 -12.04 -3.18
C GLN A 106 -13.99 -11.57 -3.51
N LEU A 107 -13.29 -11.04 -2.52
CA LEU A 107 -11.90 -10.60 -2.70
C LEU A 107 -11.00 -11.77 -3.04
N ALA A 108 -11.24 -12.94 -2.44
CA ALA A 108 -10.50 -14.15 -2.75
C ALA A 108 -10.69 -14.62 -4.19
N GLN A 109 -11.88 -14.47 -4.77
CA GLN A 109 -12.16 -14.84 -6.15
C GLN A 109 -11.53 -13.85 -7.13
N LEU A 110 -11.75 -12.54 -6.93
CA LEU A 110 -11.26 -11.49 -7.83
C LEU A 110 -9.74 -11.44 -7.89
N SER A 111 -9.06 -11.60 -6.74
CA SER A 111 -7.60 -11.65 -6.69
C SER A 111 -7.00 -12.93 -7.33
N ARG A 112 -7.82 -13.94 -7.66
CA ARG A 112 -7.38 -15.14 -8.40
C ARG A 112 -7.55 -14.99 -9.92
N THR A 113 -8.60 -14.33 -10.37
CA THR A 113 -8.94 -14.19 -11.80
C THR A 113 -8.19 -13.08 -12.53
N LEU A 114 -7.34 -12.32 -11.82
CA LEU A 114 -6.37 -11.31 -12.28
C LEU A 114 -6.58 -10.83 -13.73
N PRO A 115 -7.56 -9.94 -13.97
CA PRO A 115 -7.73 -9.30 -15.27
C PRO A 115 -6.52 -8.41 -15.61
N GLY A 116 -6.35 -8.08 -16.89
CA GLY A 116 -5.29 -7.18 -17.38
C GLY A 116 -5.47 -5.71 -16.97
N THR A 117 -6.57 -5.39 -16.28
CA THR A 117 -6.95 -4.04 -15.86
C THR A 117 -7.32 -4.01 -14.38
N PRO A 118 -7.27 -2.84 -13.72
CA PRO A 118 -7.83 -2.68 -12.37
C PRO A 118 -9.31 -3.06 -12.30
N VAL A 119 -9.75 -3.53 -11.15
CA VAL A 119 -11.16 -3.83 -10.86
C VAL A 119 -11.58 -3.09 -9.61
N VAL A 120 -12.74 -2.44 -9.64
CA VAL A 120 -13.33 -1.81 -8.46
C VAL A 120 -14.61 -2.55 -8.09
N VAL A 121 -14.74 -2.91 -6.81
CA VAL A 121 -15.96 -3.55 -6.29
C VAL A 121 -16.39 -2.88 -4.99
N ARG A 122 -17.69 -2.83 -4.77
CA ARG A 122 -18.29 -2.41 -3.49
C ARG A 122 -18.90 -3.61 -2.76
N ARG A 123 -18.95 -3.52 -1.44
CA ARG A 123 -19.58 -4.50 -0.56
C ARG A 123 -20.23 -3.79 0.62
N ARG A 124 -21.47 -4.14 0.96
CA ARG A 124 -22.11 -3.67 2.19
C ARG A 124 -21.73 -4.57 3.37
N ALA A 125 -21.70 -4.00 4.57
CA ALA A 125 -21.50 -4.78 5.79
C ALA A 125 -22.58 -5.87 5.95
N SER A 126 -23.83 -5.58 5.55
CA SER A 126 -24.95 -6.53 5.53
C SER A 126 -24.70 -7.78 4.68
N ASP A 127 -23.85 -7.68 3.66
CA ASP A 127 -23.59 -8.76 2.70
C ASP A 127 -22.42 -9.64 3.15
N ILE A 128 -21.91 -9.43 4.38
CA ILE A 128 -20.84 -10.24 4.97
C ILE A 128 -21.46 -11.42 5.71
N ALA A 129 -21.22 -12.60 5.15
CA ALA A 129 -21.77 -13.86 5.65
C ALA A 129 -21.18 -14.30 6.99
N ASP A 130 -19.89 -14.03 7.23
CA ASP A 130 -19.19 -14.36 8.47
C ASP A 130 -19.48 -13.29 9.54
N PRO A 131 -20.26 -13.59 10.60
CA PRO A 131 -20.63 -12.60 11.61
C PRO A 131 -19.43 -12.12 12.44
N ALA A 132 -18.45 -12.99 12.72
CA ALA A 132 -17.28 -12.61 13.50
C ALA A 132 -16.39 -11.63 12.71
N TYR A 133 -16.20 -11.91 11.42
CA TYR A 133 -15.55 -10.97 10.51
C TYR A 133 -16.29 -9.63 10.46
N ARG A 134 -17.61 -9.65 10.24
CA ARG A 134 -18.42 -8.43 10.16
C ARG A 134 -18.32 -7.61 11.46
N THR A 135 -18.45 -8.24 12.61
CA THR A 135 -18.40 -7.53 13.89
C THR A 135 -17.03 -6.91 14.15
N ALA A 136 -15.95 -7.66 13.93
CA ALA A 136 -14.60 -7.18 14.19
C ALA A 136 -14.16 -6.05 13.24
N CYS A 137 -14.54 -6.12 11.97
CA CYS A 137 -14.05 -5.20 10.95
C CYS A 137 -15.06 -4.12 10.54
N TYR A 138 -16.33 -4.23 10.94
CA TYR A 138 -17.40 -3.31 10.49
C TYR A 138 -18.28 -2.81 11.65
N ASP A 139 -19.05 -3.70 12.29
CA ASP A 139 -20.14 -3.30 13.20
C ASP A 139 -19.61 -2.47 14.39
N GLN A 140 -18.44 -2.85 14.91
CA GLN A 140 -17.80 -2.18 16.03
C GLN A 140 -17.62 -0.67 15.81
N ALA A 141 -17.20 -0.23 14.62
CA ALA A 141 -17.04 1.19 14.32
C ALA A 141 -18.17 1.79 13.46
N GLY A 142 -19.29 1.07 13.34
CA GLY A 142 -20.42 1.51 12.51
C GLY A 142 -20.08 1.65 11.03
N VAL A 143 -19.10 0.89 10.51
CA VAL A 143 -18.78 0.89 9.08
C VAL A 143 -19.89 0.15 8.33
N VAL A 144 -20.48 0.80 7.34
CA VAL A 144 -21.64 0.25 6.59
C VAL A 144 -21.27 -0.33 5.24
N GLY A 145 -20.09 0.02 4.72
CA GLY A 145 -19.64 -0.49 3.43
C GLY A 145 -18.16 -0.33 3.21
N ARG A 146 -17.70 -1.05 2.19
CA ARG A 146 -16.34 -1.04 1.67
C ARG A 146 -16.36 -0.91 0.15
N VAL A 147 -15.43 -0.14 -0.40
CA VAL A 147 -14.98 -0.21 -1.79
C VAL A 147 -13.58 -0.80 -1.84
N SER A 148 -13.28 -1.60 -2.86
CA SER A 148 -11.98 -2.25 -3.05
C SER A 148 -11.51 -2.04 -4.48
N ILE A 149 -10.34 -1.44 -4.65
CA ILE A 149 -9.62 -1.33 -5.93
C ILE A 149 -8.55 -2.42 -5.96
N LEU A 150 -8.66 -3.33 -6.91
CA LEU A 150 -7.73 -4.44 -7.09
C LEU A 150 -6.82 -4.17 -8.29
N SER A 151 -5.52 -4.35 -8.08
CA SER A 151 -4.52 -4.17 -9.13
C SER A 151 -4.38 -5.42 -10.00
N PRO A 152 -4.13 -5.28 -11.31
CA PRO A 152 -3.79 -6.42 -12.15
C PRO A 152 -2.41 -6.98 -11.76
N GLY A 153 -2.20 -8.29 -12.00
CA GLY A 153 -0.90 -8.94 -11.84
C GLY A 153 -0.57 -9.45 -10.44
N ARG A 154 0.72 -9.76 -10.22
CA ARG A 154 1.24 -10.36 -8.99
C ARG A 154 2.47 -9.56 -8.50
N PRO A 155 2.52 -9.11 -7.24
CA PRO A 155 1.45 -9.22 -6.23
C PRO A 155 0.21 -8.41 -6.64
N CYS A 156 -0.96 -8.89 -6.22
CA CYS A 156 -2.22 -8.17 -6.37
C CYS A 156 -2.34 -7.19 -5.20
N PHE A 157 -2.24 -5.89 -5.46
CA PHE A 157 -2.53 -4.85 -4.49
C PHE A 157 -4.03 -4.62 -4.38
N ILE A 158 -4.49 -4.35 -3.16
CA ILE A 158 -5.89 -4.16 -2.83
C ILE A 158 -5.98 -2.90 -1.97
N ILE A 159 -6.51 -1.82 -2.54
CA ILE A 159 -6.82 -0.58 -1.82
C ILE A 159 -8.27 -0.67 -1.37
N ASN A 160 -8.53 -0.69 -0.07
CA ASN A 160 -9.87 -0.63 0.48
C ASN A 160 -10.16 0.77 1.01
N GLY A 161 -11.36 1.27 0.74
CA GLY A 161 -11.96 2.43 1.38
C GLY A 161 -13.20 2.02 2.16
N TYR A 162 -13.40 2.61 3.33
CA TYR A 162 -14.52 2.32 4.22
C TYR A 162 -15.26 3.60 4.59
N ARG A 163 -16.57 3.49 4.78
CA ARG A 163 -17.42 4.60 5.25
C ARG A 163 -18.36 4.17 6.37
N SER A 164 -18.64 5.08 7.29
CA SER A 164 -19.50 4.87 8.46
C SER A 164 -20.99 5.11 8.19
N ALA A 165 -21.83 4.66 9.12
CA ALA A 165 -23.30 4.71 9.03
C ALA A 165 -23.90 6.12 8.98
N GLY A 166 -23.11 7.16 9.29
CA GLY A 166 -23.52 8.56 9.11
C GLY A 166 -23.68 8.96 7.64
N ARG A 167 -23.32 8.09 6.70
CA ARG A 167 -23.31 8.33 5.26
C ARG A 167 -24.11 7.25 4.51
N ALA A 168 -24.58 7.59 3.31
CA ALA A 168 -25.26 6.63 2.43
C ALA A 168 -24.32 5.48 2.02
N PRO A 169 -24.82 4.28 1.66
CA PRO A 169 -23.98 3.23 1.09
C PRO A 169 -23.30 3.68 -0.20
N PHE A 170 -22.13 3.11 -0.51
CA PHE A 170 -21.41 3.42 -1.76
C PHE A 170 -22.31 3.25 -2.99
N SER A 171 -22.41 4.31 -3.79
CA SER A 171 -23.24 4.41 -4.99
C SER A 171 -22.55 3.76 -6.21
N ALA A 172 -23.25 3.69 -7.35
CA ALA A 172 -22.62 3.25 -8.60
C ALA A 172 -21.71 4.34 -9.18
N ASP A 173 -22.02 5.61 -8.90
CA ASP A 173 -21.21 6.75 -9.30
C ASP A 173 -19.89 6.75 -8.53
N ASP A 174 -19.91 6.44 -7.23
CA ASP A 174 -18.69 6.28 -6.40
C ASP A 174 -17.74 5.25 -7.03
N VAL A 175 -18.29 4.12 -7.48
CA VAL A 175 -17.52 3.07 -8.17
C VAL A 175 -16.98 3.60 -9.50
N THR A 176 -17.80 4.28 -10.29
CA THR A 176 -17.40 4.84 -11.59
C THR A 176 -16.27 5.87 -11.45
N GLN A 177 -16.31 6.74 -10.44
CA GLN A 177 -15.25 7.71 -10.18
C GLN A 177 -13.94 7.01 -9.76
N LEU A 178 -14.04 6.03 -8.87
CA LEU A 178 -12.88 5.23 -8.47
C LEU A 178 -12.30 4.41 -9.63
N GLU A 179 -13.13 3.88 -10.54
CA GLU A 179 -12.67 3.16 -11.74
C GLU A 179 -11.86 4.07 -12.67
N ARG A 180 -12.32 5.31 -12.88
CA ARG A 180 -11.59 6.32 -13.67
C ARG A 180 -10.21 6.64 -13.08
N CYS A 181 -10.10 6.72 -11.76
CA CYS A 181 -8.85 7.06 -11.07
C CYS A 181 -8.01 5.84 -10.65
N ALA A 182 -8.54 4.61 -10.73
CA ALA A 182 -7.86 3.40 -10.28
C ALA A 182 -6.45 3.22 -10.90
N PRO A 183 -6.21 3.49 -12.20
CA PRO A 183 -4.88 3.36 -12.77
C PRO A 183 -3.83 4.25 -12.09
N VAL A 184 -4.16 5.52 -11.82
CA VAL A 184 -3.22 6.46 -11.19
C VAL A 184 -3.04 6.17 -9.70
N LEU A 185 -4.10 5.82 -8.97
CA LEU A 185 -4.02 5.44 -7.56
C LEU A 185 -3.11 4.21 -7.37
N LEU A 186 -3.26 3.20 -8.22
CA LEU A 186 -2.44 2.00 -8.19
C LEU A 186 -1.01 2.25 -8.67
N ALA A 187 -0.79 3.11 -9.65
CA ALA A 187 0.55 3.49 -10.11
C ALA A 187 1.31 4.24 -9.01
N ALA A 188 0.66 5.21 -8.35
CA ALA A 188 1.22 5.95 -7.23
C ALA A 188 1.56 5.01 -6.06
N LEU A 189 0.67 4.08 -5.71
CA LEU A 189 0.94 3.06 -4.69
C LEU A 189 2.17 2.22 -5.06
N ARG A 190 2.23 1.69 -6.28
CA ARG A 190 3.38 0.87 -6.72
C ARG A 190 4.69 1.65 -6.65
N GLN A 191 4.68 2.90 -7.07
CA GLN A 191 5.87 3.74 -7.03
C GLN A 191 6.26 4.07 -5.59
N HIS A 192 5.30 4.38 -4.71
CA HIS A 192 5.56 4.58 -3.29
C HIS A 192 6.23 3.34 -2.68
N LEU A 193 5.68 2.15 -2.92
CA LEU A 193 6.27 0.91 -2.42
C LEU A 193 7.65 0.64 -3.01
N TRP A 194 7.85 0.91 -4.30
CA TRP A 194 9.16 0.79 -4.92
C TRP A 194 10.18 1.72 -4.26
N VAL A 195 9.84 2.99 -4.04
CA VAL A 195 10.72 3.96 -3.35
C VAL A 195 10.96 3.52 -1.91
N THR A 196 9.93 3.24 -1.14
CA THR A 196 10.07 2.88 0.28
C THR A 196 10.86 1.59 0.46
N LEU A 197 10.62 0.54 -0.35
CA LEU A 197 11.42 -0.70 -0.29
C LEU A 197 12.86 -0.51 -0.78
N THR A 198 13.13 0.44 -1.66
CA THR A 198 14.51 0.74 -2.14
C THR A 198 15.25 1.72 -1.24
N MET A 199 14.55 2.55 -0.48
CA MET A 199 15.10 3.49 0.50
C MET A 199 15.26 2.87 1.89
N ASP A 200 14.35 1.96 2.29
CA ASP A 200 14.43 1.15 3.53
C ASP A 200 15.31 -0.09 3.39
N CYS A 201 15.96 -0.27 2.24
CA CYS A 201 17.13 -1.12 2.25
C CYS A 201 18.15 -0.51 3.20
N PRO A 202 18.72 -1.26 4.16
CA PRO A 202 19.94 -0.84 4.84
C PRO A 202 20.94 -0.43 3.76
N ARG A 203 21.12 0.88 3.58
CA ARG A 203 22.03 1.45 2.59
C ARG A 203 23.44 1.51 3.14
N ASP A 204 23.56 1.48 4.46
CA ASP A 204 24.83 1.30 5.12
C ASP A 204 25.04 -0.17 5.51
N GLU A 205 26.29 -0.59 5.37
CA GLU A 205 26.77 -1.92 5.71
C GLU A 205 26.54 -2.23 7.21
N THR A 206 26.70 -1.21 8.05
CA THR A 206 26.67 -1.29 9.52
C THR A 206 25.30 -1.71 10.06
N THR A 207 24.22 -1.10 9.58
CA THR A 207 22.84 -1.39 9.96
C THR A 207 22.44 -2.77 9.48
N LEU A 208 22.91 -3.18 8.30
CA LEU A 208 22.66 -4.52 7.78
C LEU A 208 23.39 -5.58 8.62
N ALA A 209 24.65 -5.34 8.97
CA ALA A 209 25.43 -6.21 9.85
C ALA A 209 24.80 -6.33 11.25
N ALA A 210 24.39 -5.21 11.86
CA ALA A 210 23.70 -5.21 13.15
C ALA A 210 22.39 -6.00 13.11
N ARG A 211 21.59 -5.86 12.05
CA ARG A 211 20.37 -6.65 11.85
C ARG A 211 20.66 -8.14 11.68
N LEU A 212 21.69 -8.51 10.93
CA LEU A 212 22.10 -9.90 10.75
C LEU A 212 22.52 -10.55 12.08
N VAL A 213 23.23 -9.82 12.94
CA VAL A 213 23.58 -10.27 14.29
C VAL A 213 22.33 -10.43 15.16
N ALA A 214 21.38 -9.48 15.09
CA ALA A 214 20.16 -9.51 15.90
C ALA A 214 19.20 -10.67 15.57
N LEU A 215 19.33 -11.29 14.40
CA LEU A 215 18.47 -12.40 13.97
C LEU A 215 18.89 -13.77 14.54
N ASP A 216 19.96 -13.80 15.32
CA ASP A 216 20.43 -14.96 16.08
C ASP A 216 20.80 -16.18 15.20
N TYR A 217 21.38 -15.92 14.03
CA TYR A 217 22.01 -16.96 13.20
C TYR A 217 23.40 -17.40 13.74
N GLY A 218 23.78 -16.97 14.94
CA GLY A 218 25.11 -17.23 15.51
C GLY A 218 26.26 -16.56 14.77
N LEU A 219 26.00 -15.50 13.98
CA LEU A 219 27.03 -14.72 13.29
C LEU A 219 27.85 -13.89 14.28
N SER A 220 29.16 -13.89 14.12
CA SER A 220 30.01 -12.86 14.73
C SER A 220 29.86 -11.53 13.99
N MET A 221 30.18 -10.42 14.64
CA MET A 221 30.12 -9.10 14.01
C MET A 221 30.96 -9.03 12.72
N ARG A 222 32.16 -9.63 12.71
CA ARG A 222 33.03 -9.68 11.52
C ARG A 222 32.47 -10.51 10.36
N GLU A 223 31.75 -11.59 10.67
CA GLU A 223 31.05 -12.38 9.67
C GLU A 223 29.84 -11.62 9.10
N ALA A 224 29.11 -10.92 9.96
CA ALA A 224 27.95 -10.11 9.58
C ALA A 224 28.35 -8.91 8.70
N GLU A 225 29.44 -8.21 9.04
CA GLU A 225 30.05 -7.16 8.23
C GLU A 225 30.41 -7.65 6.83
N VAL A 226 31.15 -8.77 6.72
CA VAL A 226 31.53 -9.32 5.41
C VAL A 226 30.31 -9.71 4.57
N VAL A 227 29.28 -10.31 5.17
CA VAL A 227 28.07 -10.66 4.44
C VAL A 227 27.23 -9.44 4.06
N ALA A 228 27.17 -8.43 4.93
CA ALA A 228 26.49 -7.17 4.64
C ALA A 228 27.12 -6.46 3.43
N ALA A 229 28.45 -6.38 3.36
CA ALA A 229 29.15 -5.80 2.21
C ALA A 229 28.93 -6.62 0.91
N LEU A 230 28.94 -7.95 1.00
CA LEU A 230 28.61 -8.82 -0.14
C LEU A 230 27.15 -8.67 -0.61
N MET A 231 26.22 -8.44 0.32
CA MET A 231 24.82 -8.12 0.02
C MET A 231 24.65 -6.77 -0.67
N MET A 232 25.62 -5.86 -0.51
CA MET A 232 25.73 -4.56 -1.16
C MET A 232 26.51 -4.60 -2.49
N ASP A 233 26.81 -5.80 -3.00
CA ASP A 233 27.55 -6.04 -4.25
C ASP A 233 29.02 -5.57 -4.24
N GLU A 234 29.63 -5.39 -3.07
CA GLU A 234 31.08 -5.17 -2.95
C GLU A 234 31.88 -6.45 -3.27
N THR A 235 33.07 -6.29 -3.87
CA THR A 235 33.94 -7.42 -4.16
C THR A 235 34.74 -7.84 -2.93
N GLN A 236 35.19 -9.09 -2.88
CA GLN A 236 36.02 -9.58 -1.76
C GLN A 236 37.35 -8.81 -1.62
N ALA A 237 37.86 -8.25 -2.72
CA ALA A 237 39.06 -7.42 -2.71
C ALA A 237 38.78 -6.05 -2.08
N ASP A 238 37.65 -5.42 -2.43
CA ASP A 238 37.24 -4.13 -1.87
C ASP A 238 36.96 -4.25 -0.37
N ILE A 239 36.26 -5.33 0.04
CA ILE A 239 35.98 -5.63 1.45
C ILE A 239 37.29 -5.82 2.24
N ALA A 240 38.26 -6.53 1.66
CA ALA A 240 39.56 -6.75 2.28
C ALA A 240 40.30 -5.42 2.51
N ALA A 241 40.31 -4.54 1.50
CA ALA A 241 40.91 -3.22 1.60
C ALA A 241 40.20 -2.33 2.63
N ALA A 242 38.87 -2.25 2.57
CA ALA A 242 38.06 -1.41 3.44
C ALA A 242 38.16 -1.83 4.92
N LYS A 243 38.25 -3.14 5.19
CA LYS A 243 38.27 -3.69 6.56
C LYS A 243 39.67 -3.99 7.09
N GLN A 244 40.72 -3.66 6.33
CA GLN A 244 42.12 -3.97 6.67
C GLN A 244 42.34 -5.47 6.95
N LEU A 245 41.72 -6.31 6.12
CA LEU A 245 41.81 -7.78 6.19
C LEU A 245 42.56 -8.32 4.97
N SER A 246 43.06 -9.55 5.06
CA SER A 246 43.48 -10.28 3.86
C SER A 246 42.25 -10.80 3.09
N VAL A 247 42.36 -10.92 1.76
CA VAL A 247 41.32 -11.55 0.93
C VAL A 247 41.03 -12.98 1.42
N SER A 248 42.04 -13.73 1.88
CA SER A 248 41.85 -15.07 2.45
C SER A 248 41.01 -15.07 3.74
N THR A 249 41.11 -14.01 4.55
CA THR A 249 40.30 -13.83 5.76
C THR A 249 38.85 -13.52 5.38
N VAL A 250 38.62 -12.66 4.38
CA VAL A 250 37.28 -12.38 3.84
C VAL A 250 36.63 -13.65 3.30
N VAL A 251 37.36 -14.47 2.53
CA VAL A 251 36.88 -15.78 2.05
C VAL A 251 36.46 -16.68 3.23
N THR A 252 37.23 -16.68 4.30
CA THR A 252 36.96 -17.49 5.50
C THR A 252 35.70 -17.02 6.22
N TYR A 253 35.56 -15.71 6.45
CA TYR A 253 34.35 -15.13 7.06
C TYR A 253 33.11 -15.36 6.20
N ARG A 254 33.22 -15.17 4.88
CA ARG A 254 32.15 -15.48 3.93
C ARG A 254 31.69 -16.93 4.06
N ARG A 255 32.63 -17.90 4.03
CA ARG A 255 32.29 -19.33 4.10
C ARG A 255 31.55 -19.67 5.40
N ARG A 256 32.05 -19.18 6.54
CA ARG A 256 31.42 -19.42 7.85
C ARG A 256 30.04 -18.78 7.94
N ALA A 257 29.91 -17.56 7.47
CA ALA A 257 28.65 -16.84 7.49
C ALA A 257 27.60 -17.50 6.58
N TYR A 258 28.01 -17.98 5.40
CA TYR A 258 27.12 -18.71 4.48
C TYR A 258 26.59 -20.00 5.11
N GLN A 259 27.46 -20.75 5.80
CA GLN A 259 27.07 -21.95 6.55
C GLN A 259 26.06 -21.62 7.65
N LYS A 260 26.29 -20.56 8.42
CA LYS A 260 25.40 -20.11 9.50
C LYS A 260 24.05 -19.60 9.00
N LEU A 261 24.03 -18.94 7.84
CA LEU A 261 22.82 -18.39 7.22
C LEU A 261 22.05 -19.41 6.36
N GLY A 262 22.60 -20.60 6.12
CA GLY A 262 21.99 -21.61 5.26
C GLY A 262 21.93 -21.20 3.79
N VAL A 263 22.85 -20.35 3.32
CA VAL A 263 22.90 -19.85 1.94
C VAL A 263 24.08 -20.42 1.17
N THR A 264 23.92 -20.64 -0.13
CA THR A 264 24.96 -21.26 -0.97
C THR A 264 25.47 -20.33 -2.07
N SER A 265 24.70 -19.30 -2.42
CA SER A 265 24.99 -18.42 -3.54
C SER A 265 24.79 -16.94 -3.20
N GLN A 266 25.39 -16.07 -4.02
CA GLN A 266 25.13 -14.62 -3.92
C GLN A 266 23.67 -14.28 -4.27
N ARG A 267 23.00 -15.12 -5.08
CA ARG A 267 21.57 -15.01 -5.33
C ARG A 267 20.76 -15.25 -4.05
N ASP A 268 21.12 -16.25 -3.25
CA ASP A 268 20.46 -16.54 -1.97
C ASP A 268 20.64 -15.38 -0.98
N LEU A 269 21.82 -14.75 -0.94
CA LEU A 269 22.05 -13.54 -0.15
C LEU A 269 21.14 -12.37 -0.58
N LYS A 270 20.93 -12.17 -1.88
CA LYS A 270 20.02 -11.13 -2.38
C LYS A 270 18.57 -11.40 -1.98
N VAL A 271 18.15 -12.66 -2.04
CA VAL A 271 16.82 -13.09 -1.55
C VAL A 271 16.70 -12.86 -0.05
N LEU A 272 17.73 -13.20 0.73
CA LEU A 272 17.76 -12.95 2.16
C LEU A 272 17.67 -11.45 2.46
N ARG A 273 18.44 -10.60 1.79
CA ARG A 273 18.37 -9.14 1.91
C ARG A 273 16.95 -8.63 1.67
N GLN A 274 16.26 -9.10 0.64
CA GLN A 274 14.87 -8.72 0.37
C GLN A 274 13.91 -9.10 1.51
N ARG A 275 14.11 -10.28 2.13
CA ARG A 275 13.34 -10.70 3.31
C ARG A 275 13.63 -9.82 4.53
N LEU A 276 14.89 -9.43 4.73
CA LEU A 276 15.30 -8.52 5.81
C LEU A 276 14.69 -7.12 5.69
N VAL A 277 14.48 -6.67 4.45
CA VAL A 277 13.84 -5.38 4.13
C VAL A 277 12.32 -5.46 4.28
N SER A 278 11.71 -6.62 4.08
CA SER A 278 10.25 -6.81 4.13
C SER A 278 9.68 -7.06 5.54
N GLY A 279 10.48 -6.97 6.60
CA GLY A 279 10.05 -7.19 8.00
C GLY A 279 9.83 -8.68 8.37
N PRO A 280 9.84 -9.02 9.67
CA PRO A 280 9.84 -10.40 10.14
C PRO A 280 8.46 -11.04 10.01
N GLY A 281 8.21 -11.76 8.92
CA GLY A 281 7.26 -12.86 8.91
C GLY A 281 7.91 -14.06 9.58
N GLU A 282 7.35 -14.48 10.72
CA GLU A 282 7.60 -15.68 11.52
C GLU A 282 8.69 -16.66 11.05
N ARG A 283 9.64 -16.92 11.95
CA ARG A 283 10.57 -18.04 11.90
C ARG A 283 9.78 -19.35 11.82
N ASP A 284 10.05 -20.14 10.79
CA ASP A 284 9.68 -21.54 10.73
C ASP A 284 10.26 -22.27 11.94
N SER A 285 9.40 -22.59 12.89
CA SER A 285 9.63 -23.61 13.90
C SER A 285 9.54 -24.98 13.23
N THR A 286 10.58 -25.39 12.53
CA THR A 286 10.80 -26.81 12.23
C THR A 286 11.84 -27.35 13.20
N CYS A 287 11.35 -27.85 14.33
CA CYS A 287 12.00 -28.92 15.08
C CYS A 287 10.91 -29.79 15.71
N ASN A 288 10.33 -30.67 14.90
CA ASN A 288 10.26 -32.13 15.16
C ASN A 288 9.84 -32.85 13.88
#